data_AF-A0AB73KTS0-F1
#
_entry.id   AF-A0AB73KTS0-F1
#
_cell.length_a   1.000
_cell.length_b   1.000
_cell.length_c   1.000
_cell.angle_alpha   90.00
_cell.angle_beta   90.00
_cell.angle_gamma   90.00
#
_symmetry.space_group_name_H-M   'P 1'
#
loop_
_entity.id
_entity.type
_entity.pdbx_description
1 polymer ?
#
loop_
_entity_poly.entity_id
_entity_poly.type
_entity_poly.pdbx_seq_one_letter_code
_entity_poly.pdbx_strand_id
1 'polypeptide(L)'
;MPSLAPPTPPVPLADLLARADLGLRQVAGPREDIPVHWVHTSEMEDPVPYLLGGELLLTAGVHFPSAGDTTRRRETRPADADGGPTDDLGVDQAGGGVDDAYLDHYVARAVEAGAAALGFGLAPVYEETPRALVEACDRYGLPLVEVPPQTPFTAVARAVWQAMAEARHRELRRVTEAQQSLASAAARPEPVPAVLRQLAHHLGGWAALLGPGGGELYGAGTRPGPPVRTALGRLAQVVRPLPGDRAQTVQAPSSATDTVAGAHLAAYALAGSAPGEGLVLAVAAGRRDPADNALTGVATVLLSLLTGPYQGTADTDRSAALVRLLLGARPEDVAPLLTAPTRPAAETGGEAEAVAATGPRWIVVHGHHRGS
;
A
#
# COMPACT_ATOMS: atom_id res chain seq x y z
N MET A 1 -10.79 -21.02 -2.37
CA MET A 1 -9.70 -20.98 -3.36
C MET A 1 -8.85 -19.76 -3.04
N PRO A 2 -7.53 -19.89 -2.86
CA PRO A 2 -6.68 -18.72 -2.62
C PRO A 2 -6.76 -17.81 -3.85
N SER A 3 -6.97 -16.51 -3.60
CA SER A 3 -7.00 -15.50 -4.65
C SER A 3 -5.68 -15.54 -5.42
N LEU A 4 -5.76 -15.80 -6.73
CA LEU A 4 -4.64 -15.71 -7.69
C LEU A 4 -4.28 -14.25 -8.01
N ALA A 5 -4.75 -13.30 -7.20
CA ALA A 5 -4.46 -11.89 -7.38
C ALA A 5 -2.93 -11.67 -7.48
N PRO A 6 -2.46 -11.04 -8.56
CA PRO A 6 -1.06 -10.76 -8.76
C PRO A 6 -0.51 -9.90 -7.63
N PRO A 7 0.80 -9.98 -7.31
CA PRO A 7 1.41 -9.20 -6.23
C PRO A 7 1.46 -7.69 -6.51
N THR A 8 1.01 -7.23 -7.68
CA THR A 8 0.93 -5.81 -8.02
C THR A 8 -0.42 -5.22 -7.57
N PRO A 9 -0.41 -4.06 -6.90
CA PRO A 9 -1.65 -3.42 -6.46
C PRO A 9 -2.53 -3.11 -7.68
N PRO A 10 -3.85 -3.35 -7.58
CA PRO A 10 -4.77 -3.03 -8.66
C PRO A 10 -4.81 -1.54 -8.94
N VAL A 11 -5.20 -1.18 -10.16
CA VAL A 11 -5.46 0.20 -10.55
C VAL A 11 -6.96 0.40 -10.62
N PRO A 12 -7.51 1.43 -9.96
CA PRO A 12 -8.93 1.73 -10.08
C PRO A 12 -9.29 2.16 -11.51
N LEU A 13 -10.42 1.69 -12.05
CA LEU A 13 -10.85 2.03 -13.40
C LEU A 13 -11.00 3.55 -13.59
N ALA A 14 -11.40 4.27 -12.54
CA ALA A 14 -11.51 5.73 -12.56
C ALA A 14 -10.17 6.43 -12.86
N ASP A 15 -9.03 5.88 -12.41
CA ASP A 15 -7.70 6.44 -12.69
C ASP A 15 -7.37 6.36 -14.19
N LEU A 16 -7.85 5.33 -14.88
CA LEU A 16 -7.67 5.17 -16.33
C LEU A 16 -8.59 6.11 -17.11
N LEU A 17 -9.85 6.27 -16.67
CA LEU A 17 -10.81 7.19 -17.29
C LEU A 17 -10.41 8.66 -17.12
N ALA A 18 -9.71 9.01 -16.03
CA ALA A 18 -9.21 10.36 -15.79
C ALA A 18 -8.06 10.79 -16.72
N ARG A 19 -7.45 9.84 -17.45
CA ARG A 19 -6.34 10.11 -18.38
C ARG A 19 -6.85 10.73 -19.68
N ALA A 20 -6.76 12.06 -19.74
CA ALA A 20 -7.13 12.84 -20.92
C ALA A 20 -6.37 12.44 -22.20
N ASP A 21 -5.16 11.90 -22.08
CA ASP A 21 -4.35 11.44 -23.22
C ASP A 21 -4.89 10.16 -23.88
N LEU A 22 -5.69 9.37 -23.17
CA LEU A 22 -6.31 8.15 -23.70
C LEU A 22 -7.71 8.41 -24.29
N GLY A 23 -8.40 9.47 -23.83
CA GLY A 23 -9.74 9.83 -24.30
C GLY A 23 -10.81 8.76 -24.02
N LEU A 24 -10.61 7.92 -23.01
CA LEU A 24 -11.52 6.83 -22.66
C LEU A 24 -12.84 7.38 -22.12
N ARG A 25 -13.96 6.75 -22.52
CA ARG A 25 -15.30 7.15 -22.05
C ARG A 25 -16.07 5.95 -21.57
N GLN A 26 -16.52 5.94 -20.32
CA GLN A 26 -17.45 4.91 -19.86
C GLN A 26 -18.85 5.19 -20.43
N VAL A 27 -19.45 4.20 -21.07
CA VAL A 27 -20.73 4.32 -21.78
C VAL A 27 -21.83 3.44 -21.19
N ALA A 28 -21.48 2.39 -20.45
CA ALA A 28 -22.41 1.48 -19.78
C ALA A 28 -21.81 0.93 -18.46
N GLY A 29 -22.66 0.28 -17.67
CA GLY A 29 -22.31 -0.43 -16.45
C GLY A 29 -22.13 0.48 -15.23
N PRO A 30 -21.79 -0.11 -14.06
CA PRO A 30 -21.65 0.61 -12.80
C PRO A 30 -20.48 1.60 -12.85
N ARG A 31 -20.66 2.76 -12.22
CA ARG A 31 -19.63 3.81 -12.09
C ARG A 31 -18.83 3.70 -10.78
N GLU A 32 -19.03 2.61 -10.05
CA GLU A 32 -18.24 2.29 -8.87
C GLU A 32 -16.79 2.02 -9.29
N ASP A 33 -15.84 2.33 -8.41
CA ASP A 33 -14.43 2.26 -8.75
C ASP A 33 -13.94 0.80 -8.72
N ILE A 34 -13.87 0.18 -9.90
CA ILE A 34 -13.56 -1.25 -10.05
C ILE A 34 -12.03 -1.43 -10.10
N PRO A 35 -11.45 -2.32 -9.27
CA PRO A 35 -10.03 -2.64 -9.33
C PRO A 35 -9.70 -3.44 -10.60
N VAL A 36 -8.89 -2.86 -11.47
CA VAL A 36 -8.33 -3.51 -12.65
C VAL A 36 -6.97 -4.10 -12.28
N HIS A 37 -6.83 -5.42 -12.44
CA HIS A 37 -5.61 -6.15 -12.11
C HIS A 37 -4.72 -6.37 -13.34
N TRP A 38 -5.30 -6.57 -14.52
CA TRP A 38 -4.61 -6.82 -15.79
C TRP A 38 -5.40 -6.22 -16.96
N VAL A 39 -4.76 -6.13 -18.12
CA VAL A 39 -5.40 -5.73 -19.37
C VAL A 39 -5.03 -6.73 -20.46
N HIS A 40 -6.03 -7.21 -21.18
CA HIS A 40 -5.83 -8.13 -22.30
C HIS A 40 -6.45 -7.55 -23.56
N THR A 41 -5.69 -7.50 -24.63
CA THR A 41 -6.25 -7.28 -25.96
C THR A 41 -6.62 -8.63 -26.54
N SER A 42 -7.90 -8.85 -26.82
CA SER A 42 -8.40 -10.09 -27.37
C SER A 42 -9.49 -9.82 -28.39
N GLU A 43 -9.34 -10.45 -29.55
CA GLU A 43 -10.38 -10.53 -30.59
C GLU A 43 -11.07 -11.88 -30.57
N MET A 44 -10.93 -12.66 -29.49
CA MET A 44 -11.47 -14.01 -29.44
C MET A 44 -12.99 -14.02 -29.32
N GLU A 45 -13.62 -14.93 -30.07
CA GLU A 45 -15.05 -15.23 -29.95
C GLU A 45 -15.41 -15.79 -28.57
N ASP A 46 -14.49 -16.48 -27.89
CA ASP A 46 -14.63 -16.91 -26.50
C ASP A 46 -13.39 -16.60 -25.67
N PRO A 47 -13.40 -15.54 -24.84
CA PRO A 47 -12.28 -15.21 -23.97
C PRO A 47 -12.22 -16.04 -22.69
N VAL A 48 -13.29 -16.76 -22.32
CA VAL A 48 -13.46 -17.42 -21.00
C VAL A 48 -12.29 -18.32 -20.61
N PRO A 49 -11.72 -19.18 -21.48
CA PRO A 49 -10.69 -20.14 -21.05
C PRO A 49 -9.37 -19.50 -20.63
N TYR A 50 -9.18 -18.20 -20.88
CA TYR A 50 -7.91 -17.49 -20.68
C TYR A 50 -7.99 -16.40 -19.62
N LEU A 51 -9.18 -16.12 -19.10
CA LEU A 51 -9.40 -15.14 -18.04
C LEU A 51 -9.18 -15.77 -16.66
N LEU A 52 -8.49 -15.04 -15.80
CA LEU A 52 -8.17 -15.39 -14.42
C LEU A 52 -8.93 -14.51 -13.41
N GLY A 53 -9.62 -13.47 -13.88
CA GLY A 53 -10.44 -12.56 -13.11
C GLY A 53 -9.76 -11.21 -12.84
N GLY A 54 -10.55 -10.13 -12.89
CA GLY A 54 -10.09 -8.77 -12.62
C GLY A 54 -9.50 -8.04 -13.84
N GLU A 55 -9.69 -8.57 -15.05
CA GLU A 55 -9.11 -8.00 -16.27
C GLU A 55 -9.98 -6.93 -16.94
N LEU A 56 -9.33 -5.91 -17.50
CA LEU A 56 -9.89 -5.05 -18.54
C LEU A 56 -9.66 -5.75 -19.89
N LEU A 57 -10.74 -6.23 -20.50
CA LEU A 57 -10.69 -6.87 -21.82
C LEU A 57 -10.84 -5.81 -22.91
N LEU A 58 -9.91 -5.71 -23.86
CA LEU A 58 -9.96 -4.79 -25.01
C LEU A 58 -10.26 -5.57 -26.28
N THR A 59 -11.32 -5.18 -27.00
CA THR A 59 -11.72 -5.79 -28.28
C THR A 59 -12.17 -4.73 -29.28
N ALA A 60 -11.83 -4.93 -30.56
CA ALA A 60 -12.37 -4.18 -31.68
C ALA A 60 -13.65 -4.83 -32.27
N GLY A 61 -14.10 -5.96 -31.69
CA GLY A 61 -15.31 -6.63 -32.11
C GLY A 61 -15.23 -7.21 -33.53
N VAL A 62 -14.06 -7.66 -33.99
CA VAL A 62 -13.88 -8.14 -35.38
C VAL A 62 -14.73 -9.37 -35.73
N HIS A 63 -15.20 -10.12 -34.73
CA HIS A 63 -16.12 -11.25 -34.89
C HIS A 63 -17.55 -10.91 -34.51
N PHE A 64 -17.81 -9.66 -34.10
CA PHE A 64 -19.16 -9.25 -33.79
C PHE A 64 -19.93 -9.12 -35.10
N PRO A 65 -21.12 -9.73 -35.20
CA PRO A 65 -21.93 -9.62 -36.39
C PRO A 65 -22.16 -8.14 -36.75
N SER A 66 -21.73 -7.74 -37.94
CA SER A 66 -22.03 -6.41 -38.47
C SER A 66 -23.25 -6.49 -39.36
N ALA A 67 -24.08 -5.45 -39.35
CA ALA A 67 -25.30 -5.37 -40.16
C ALA A 67 -25.05 -5.62 -41.67
N GLY A 68 -23.80 -5.49 -42.15
CA GLY A 68 -23.40 -5.75 -43.53
C GLY A 68 -23.15 -7.21 -43.90
N ASP A 69 -22.91 -8.12 -42.93
CA ASP A 69 -22.49 -9.50 -43.21
C ASP A 69 -23.68 -10.47 -43.38
N THR A 70 -24.85 -10.13 -42.81
CA THR A 70 -26.10 -10.88 -42.99
C THR A 70 -26.65 -10.78 -44.42
N THR A 71 -26.39 -9.66 -45.11
CA THR A 71 -26.86 -9.43 -46.49
C THR A 71 -26.13 -10.34 -47.49
N ARG A 72 -24.83 -10.58 -47.30
CA ARG A 72 -24.00 -11.39 -48.21
C ARG A 72 -24.27 -12.90 -48.09
N ARG A 73 -24.68 -13.36 -46.90
CA ARG A 73 -25.01 -14.77 -46.63
C ARG A 73 -26.39 -15.20 -47.16
N ARG A 74 -27.30 -14.24 -47.37
CA ARG A 74 -28.66 -14.49 -47.88
C ARG A 74 -28.68 -14.67 -49.41
N GLU A 75 -27.72 -14.10 -50.12
CA GLU A 75 -27.67 -14.08 -51.59
C GLU A 75 -27.07 -15.36 -52.21
N THR A 76 -26.49 -16.26 -51.40
CA THR A 76 -25.86 -17.50 -51.89
C THR A 76 -26.78 -18.73 -51.92
N ARG A 77 -28.07 -18.58 -51.65
CA ARG A 77 -29.05 -19.66 -51.85
C ARG A 77 -29.63 -19.55 -53.26
N PRO A 78 -29.50 -20.57 -54.13
CA PRO A 78 -30.00 -20.50 -55.50
C PRO A 78 -31.52 -20.28 -55.49
N ALA A 79 -31.95 -19.24 -56.21
CA ALA A 79 -33.34 -18.94 -56.45
C ALA A 79 -33.92 -19.94 -57.46
N ASP A 80 -34.65 -20.94 -56.97
CA ASP A 80 -35.64 -21.59 -57.80
C ASP A 80 -36.82 -20.63 -57.95
N ALA A 81 -37.11 -20.31 -59.21
CA ALA A 81 -38.10 -19.34 -59.64
C ALA A 81 -39.53 -19.85 -59.41
N ASP A 82 -40.35 -19.04 -58.75
CA ASP A 82 -41.59 -18.55 -59.36
C ASP A 82 -42.08 -17.28 -58.65
N GLY A 83 -42.47 -16.28 -59.44
CA GLY A 83 -42.78 -14.93 -58.98
C GLY A 83 -44.28 -14.70 -58.73
N GLY A 84 -44.58 -13.97 -57.67
CA GLY A 84 -45.89 -13.36 -57.40
C GLY A 84 -45.70 -11.94 -56.85
N PRO A 85 -46.57 -10.97 -57.16
CA PRO A 85 -46.31 -9.56 -56.95
C PRO A 85 -46.30 -9.19 -55.46
N THR A 86 -45.37 -8.30 -55.13
CA THR A 86 -45.13 -7.70 -53.82
C THR A 86 -46.31 -6.84 -53.38
N ASP A 87 -46.90 -7.18 -52.23
CA ASP A 87 -47.71 -6.24 -51.47
C ASP A 87 -46.81 -5.61 -50.40
N ASP A 88 -46.69 -4.29 -50.52
CA ASP A 88 -45.79 -3.42 -49.78
C ASP A 88 -46.42 -3.13 -48.41
N LEU A 89 -46.03 -3.89 -47.40
CA LEU A 89 -46.27 -3.58 -46.00
C LEU A 89 -44.92 -3.42 -45.30
N GLY A 90 -44.54 -2.16 -45.11
CA GLY A 90 -43.39 -1.76 -44.33
C GLY A 90 -43.40 -2.41 -42.95
N VAL A 91 -42.35 -3.19 -42.68
CA VAL A 91 -41.89 -3.50 -41.34
C VAL A 91 -40.38 -3.26 -41.33
N ASP A 92 -40.01 -2.05 -40.95
CA ASP A 92 -38.70 -1.78 -40.37
C ASP A 92 -38.49 -2.70 -39.15
N GLN A 93 -37.25 -3.19 -38.98
CA GLN A 93 -36.67 -3.76 -37.74
C GLN A 93 -36.76 -5.27 -37.43
N ALA A 94 -36.28 -6.14 -38.31
CA ALA A 94 -36.03 -7.56 -37.95
C ALA A 94 -34.64 -8.09 -38.36
N GLY A 95 -33.64 -7.21 -38.43
CA GLY A 95 -32.25 -7.59 -38.70
C GLY A 95 -31.38 -7.84 -37.45
N GLY A 96 -31.78 -7.32 -36.27
CA GLY A 96 -30.90 -7.28 -35.08
C GLY A 96 -30.97 -8.49 -34.13
N GLY A 97 -31.97 -9.36 -34.22
CA GLY A 97 -32.23 -10.35 -33.16
C GLY A 97 -31.15 -11.42 -32.94
N VAL A 98 -30.37 -11.76 -33.98
CA VAL A 98 -29.26 -12.73 -33.87
C VAL A 98 -27.98 -12.05 -33.40
N ASP A 99 -27.76 -10.82 -33.85
CA ASP A 99 -26.57 -10.01 -33.53
C ASP A 99 -26.62 -9.55 -32.06
N ASP A 100 -27.80 -9.16 -31.59
CA ASP A 100 -28.06 -8.77 -30.19
C ASP A 100 -27.86 -9.96 -29.23
N ALA A 101 -28.32 -11.16 -29.62
CA ALA A 101 -28.17 -12.36 -28.82
C ALA A 101 -26.70 -12.81 -28.71
N TYR A 102 -25.90 -12.61 -29.77
CA TYR A 102 -24.47 -12.88 -29.74
C TYR A 102 -23.75 -11.95 -28.76
N LEU A 103 -24.03 -10.64 -28.81
CA LEU A 103 -23.42 -9.64 -27.92
C LEU A 103 -23.82 -9.88 -26.46
N ASP A 104 -25.08 -10.21 -26.21
CA ASP A 104 -25.56 -10.57 -24.87
C ASP A 104 -24.80 -11.78 -24.31
N HIS A 105 -24.64 -12.84 -25.11
CA HIS A 105 -23.91 -14.04 -24.71
C HIS A 105 -22.41 -13.79 -24.51
N TYR A 106 -21.81 -12.92 -25.33
CA TYR A 106 -20.42 -12.51 -25.17
C TYR A 106 -20.20 -11.79 -23.83
N VAL A 107 -21.05 -10.81 -23.50
CA VAL A 107 -20.95 -10.08 -22.22
C VAL A 107 -21.21 -11.00 -21.02
N ALA A 108 -22.23 -11.86 -21.10
CA ALA A 108 -22.53 -12.82 -20.04
C ALA A 108 -21.32 -13.70 -19.70
N ARG A 109 -20.64 -14.23 -20.74
CA ARG A 109 -19.43 -15.03 -20.59
C ARG A 109 -18.25 -14.25 -20.04
N ALA A 110 -18.03 -13.02 -20.50
CA ALA A 110 -16.98 -12.16 -19.97
C ALA A 110 -17.16 -11.92 -18.46
N VAL A 111 -18.40 -11.69 -18.01
CA VAL A 111 -18.74 -11.53 -16.59
C VAL A 111 -18.59 -12.85 -15.82
N GLU A 112 -19.03 -13.98 -16.37
CA GLU A 112 -18.87 -15.29 -15.74
C GLU A 112 -17.40 -15.65 -15.52
N ALA A 113 -16.53 -15.23 -16.45
CA ALA A 113 -15.09 -15.38 -16.35
C ALA A 113 -14.40 -14.36 -15.42
N GLY A 114 -15.15 -13.41 -14.86
CA GLY A 114 -14.66 -12.44 -13.89
C GLY A 114 -13.98 -11.20 -14.48
N ALA A 115 -14.29 -10.83 -15.74
CA ALA A 115 -13.80 -9.58 -16.31
C ALA A 115 -14.22 -8.38 -15.45
N ALA A 116 -13.28 -7.47 -15.18
CA ALA A 116 -13.53 -6.25 -14.43
C ALA A 116 -14.22 -5.16 -15.27
N ALA A 117 -13.89 -5.10 -16.57
CA ALA A 117 -14.45 -4.15 -17.51
C ALA A 117 -14.21 -4.61 -18.96
N LEU A 118 -15.03 -4.09 -19.88
CA LEU A 118 -14.87 -4.26 -21.33
C LEU A 118 -14.49 -2.92 -21.98
N GLY A 119 -13.38 -2.88 -22.70
CA GLY A 119 -12.97 -1.79 -23.56
C GLY A 119 -13.28 -2.10 -25.02
N PHE A 120 -14.10 -1.26 -25.65
CA PHE A 120 -14.54 -1.44 -27.03
C PHE A 120 -13.89 -0.39 -27.94
N GLY A 121 -13.13 -0.85 -28.93
CA GLY A 121 -12.50 0.03 -29.93
C GLY A 121 -13.46 0.31 -31.08
N LEU A 122 -13.65 1.59 -31.41
CA LEU A 122 -14.50 1.98 -32.53
C LEU A 122 -13.82 1.64 -33.87
N ALA A 123 -12.69 2.26 -34.20
CA ALA A 123 -12.05 2.03 -35.50
C ALA A 123 -11.18 0.75 -35.55
N PRO A 124 -11.10 0.07 -36.72
CA PRO A 124 -11.73 0.43 -38.00
C PRO A 124 -13.11 -0.20 -38.24
N VAL A 125 -13.61 -1.03 -37.33
CA VAL A 125 -14.78 -1.90 -37.59
C VAL A 125 -16.11 -1.19 -37.31
N TYR A 126 -16.16 -0.32 -36.31
CA TYR A 126 -17.34 0.36 -35.83
C TYR A 126 -17.15 1.89 -35.81
N GLU A 127 -18.18 2.65 -36.15
CA GLU A 127 -18.15 4.12 -35.98
C GLU A 127 -18.69 4.53 -34.59
N GLU A 128 -19.61 3.73 -34.06
CA GLU A 128 -20.24 3.91 -32.75
C GLU A 128 -20.35 2.57 -32.01
N THR A 129 -20.42 2.63 -30.68
CA THR A 129 -20.60 1.42 -29.85
C THR A 129 -21.98 0.82 -30.09
N PRO A 130 -22.11 -0.47 -30.46
CA PRO A 130 -23.41 -1.11 -30.71
C PRO A 130 -24.35 -1.00 -29.50
N ARG A 131 -25.60 -0.61 -29.74
CA ARG A 131 -26.59 -0.42 -28.66
C ARG A 131 -26.85 -1.71 -27.87
N ALA A 132 -26.90 -2.85 -28.55
CA ALA A 132 -27.08 -4.14 -27.88
C ALA A 132 -25.92 -4.50 -26.94
N LEU A 133 -24.69 -4.06 -27.26
CA LEU A 133 -23.54 -4.22 -26.36
C LEU A 133 -23.68 -3.36 -25.11
N VAL A 134 -24.11 -2.10 -25.27
CA VAL A 134 -24.42 -1.18 -24.14
C VAL A 134 -25.49 -1.80 -23.23
N GLU A 135 -26.60 -2.26 -23.80
CA GLU A 135 -27.71 -2.84 -23.05
C GLU A 135 -27.32 -4.14 -22.33
N ALA A 136 -26.49 -4.98 -22.96
CA ALA A 136 -25.95 -6.18 -22.32
C ALA A 136 -25.00 -5.84 -21.16
N CYS A 137 -24.07 -4.90 -21.35
CA CYS A 137 -23.15 -4.45 -20.30
C CYS A 137 -23.88 -3.86 -19.09
N ASP A 138 -24.92 -3.05 -19.32
CA ASP A 138 -25.79 -2.54 -18.25
C ASP A 138 -26.50 -3.68 -17.51
N ARG A 139 -27.05 -4.65 -18.25
CA ARG A 139 -27.78 -5.79 -17.67
C ARG A 139 -26.91 -6.66 -16.77
N TYR A 140 -25.69 -6.97 -17.21
CA TYR A 140 -24.77 -7.84 -16.48
C TYR A 140 -23.85 -7.07 -15.51
N GLY A 141 -23.97 -5.74 -15.44
CA GLY A 141 -23.20 -4.91 -14.52
C GLY A 141 -21.71 -4.80 -14.87
N LEU A 142 -21.34 -4.94 -16.14
CA LEU A 142 -19.96 -4.85 -16.62
C LEU A 142 -19.70 -3.42 -17.14
N PRO A 143 -18.74 -2.66 -16.60
CA PRO A 143 -18.38 -1.36 -17.16
C PRO A 143 -17.93 -1.49 -18.62
N LEU A 144 -18.57 -0.72 -19.49
CA LEU A 144 -18.19 -0.60 -20.90
C LEU A 144 -17.47 0.71 -21.11
N VAL A 145 -16.23 0.63 -21.59
CA VAL A 145 -15.35 1.76 -21.87
C VAL A 145 -15.11 1.84 -23.37
N GLU A 146 -15.51 2.95 -23.97
CA GLU A 146 -15.23 3.26 -25.36
C GLU A 146 -13.78 3.74 -25.50
N VAL A 147 -13.04 3.10 -26.41
CA VAL A 147 -11.68 3.46 -26.79
C VAL A 147 -11.74 4.16 -28.14
N PRO A 148 -11.34 5.43 -28.21
CA PRO A 148 -11.52 6.20 -29.43
C PRO A 148 -10.51 5.77 -30.53
N PRO A 149 -10.83 5.98 -31.81
CA PRO A 149 -10.02 5.53 -32.96
C PRO A 149 -8.52 5.87 -32.92
N GLN A 150 -8.20 7.03 -32.36
CA GLN A 150 -6.84 7.56 -32.25
C GLN A 150 -6.03 6.91 -31.12
N THR A 151 -6.67 6.15 -30.21
CA THR A 151 -6.02 5.53 -29.07
C THR A 151 -5.79 4.06 -29.37
N PRO A 152 -4.56 3.64 -29.70
CA PRO A 152 -4.28 2.22 -29.90
C PRO A 152 -4.43 1.46 -28.58
N PHE A 153 -4.91 0.21 -28.62
CA PHE A 153 -5.02 -0.63 -27.42
C PHE A 153 -3.68 -0.81 -26.68
N THR A 154 -2.55 -0.73 -27.38
CA THR A 154 -1.21 -0.75 -26.75
C THR A 154 -0.95 0.49 -25.87
N ALA A 155 -1.56 1.64 -26.15
CA ALA A 155 -1.49 2.83 -25.30
C ALA A 155 -2.32 2.63 -24.03
N VAL A 156 -3.52 2.07 -24.14
CA VAL A 156 -4.35 1.68 -22.98
C VAL A 156 -3.61 0.65 -22.13
N ALA A 157 -3.07 -0.40 -22.75
CA ALA A 157 -2.32 -1.42 -22.04
C ALA A 157 -1.10 -0.84 -21.31
N ARG A 158 -0.31 0.01 -21.98
CA ARG A 158 0.82 0.71 -21.37
C ARG A 158 0.39 1.60 -20.21
N ALA A 159 -0.74 2.29 -20.35
CA ALA A 159 -1.27 3.14 -19.29
C ALA A 159 -1.64 2.36 -18.04
N VAL A 160 -2.27 1.20 -18.19
CA VAL A 160 -2.57 0.27 -17.09
C VAL A 160 -1.28 -0.20 -16.41
N TRP A 161 -0.29 -0.64 -17.18
CA TRP A 161 1.02 -1.05 -16.63
C TRP A 161 1.74 0.08 -15.91
N GLN A 162 1.73 1.30 -16.45
CA GLN A 162 2.30 2.49 -15.81
C GLN A 162 1.58 2.82 -14.51
N ALA A 163 0.24 2.77 -14.51
CA ALA A 163 -0.55 3.04 -13.31
C ALA A 163 -0.30 1.98 -12.22
N MET A 164 -0.14 0.70 -12.57
CA MET A 164 0.23 -0.36 -11.63
C MET A 164 1.64 -0.16 -11.06
N ALA A 165 2.59 0.23 -11.91
CA ALA A 165 3.95 0.55 -11.49
C ALA A 165 3.94 1.76 -10.53
N GLU A 166 3.19 2.80 -10.84
CA GLU A 166 3.06 4.00 -10.00
C GLU A 166 2.36 3.68 -8.67
N ALA A 167 1.31 2.86 -8.69
CA ALA A 167 0.63 2.38 -7.48
C ALA A 167 1.60 1.61 -6.57
N ARG A 168 2.45 0.76 -7.14
CA ARG A 168 3.49 0.04 -6.39
C ARG A 168 4.55 0.96 -5.79
N HIS A 169 4.96 2.00 -6.53
CA HIS A 169 5.91 2.99 -5.99
C HIS A 169 5.29 3.88 -4.92
N ARG A 170 4.01 4.29 -5.08
CA ARG A 170 3.27 5.07 -4.08
C ARG A 170 3.21 4.34 -2.74
N GLU A 171 2.94 3.04 -2.75
CA GLU A 171 2.89 2.25 -1.53
C GLU A 171 4.24 2.19 -0.81
N LEU A 172 5.32 1.93 -1.55
CA LEU A 172 6.68 1.92 -1.00
C LEU A 172 7.16 3.30 -0.52
N ARG A 173 6.78 4.39 -1.22
CA ARG A 173 7.13 5.76 -0.83
C ARG A 173 6.45 6.19 0.46
N ARG A 174 5.16 5.87 0.65
CA ARG A 174 4.41 6.23 1.86
C ARG A 174 5.08 5.71 3.13
N VAL A 175 5.56 4.45 3.12
CA VAL A 175 6.26 3.86 4.26
C VAL A 175 7.58 4.59 4.53
N THR A 176 8.38 4.82 3.49
CA THR A 176 9.67 5.53 3.60
C THR A 176 9.48 6.97 4.09
N GLU A 177 8.49 7.69 3.57
CA GLU A 177 8.16 9.07 3.99
C GLU A 177 7.71 9.12 5.45
N ALA A 178 6.86 8.19 5.87
CA ALA A 178 6.40 8.10 7.26
C ALA A 178 7.55 7.74 8.22
N GLN A 179 8.45 6.85 7.82
CA GLN A 179 9.68 6.55 8.57
C GLN A 179 10.59 7.77 8.71
N GLN A 180 10.84 8.49 7.61
CA GLN A 180 11.66 9.69 7.62
C GLN A 180 11.05 10.81 8.46
N SER A 181 9.71 10.93 8.45
CA SER A 181 9.00 11.89 9.29
C SER A 181 9.14 11.57 10.78
N LEU A 182 9.04 10.30 11.18
CA LEU A 182 9.30 9.86 12.55
C LEU A 182 10.74 10.13 12.98
N ALA A 183 11.72 9.82 12.12
CA ALA A 183 13.13 10.10 12.38
C ALA A 183 13.40 11.61 12.51
N SER A 184 12.82 12.44 11.64
CA SER A 184 12.91 13.89 11.73
C SER A 184 12.27 14.44 13.02
N ALA A 185 11.15 13.85 13.47
CA ALA A 185 10.50 14.23 14.71
C ALA A 185 11.39 13.98 15.95
N ALA A 186 12.19 12.91 15.94
CA ALA A 186 13.14 12.61 17.01
C ALA A 186 14.28 13.65 17.13
N ALA A 187 14.54 14.43 16.08
CA ALA A 187 15.54 15.50 16.08
C ALA A 187 14.99 16.88 16.50
N ARG A 188 13.68 16.99 16.78
CA ARG A 188 13.02 18.26 17.17
C ARG A 188 13.13 18.53 18.68
N PRO A 189 12.91 19.78 19.13
CA PRO A 189 12.63 20.06 20.53
C PRO A 189 11.45 19.21 21.02
N GLU A 190 11.55 18.67 22.24
CA GLU A 190 10.58 17.72 22.81
C GLU A 190 10.32 16.50 21.90
N PRO A 191 11.34 15.63 21.71
CA PRO A 191 11.31 14.60 20.68
C PRO A 191 10.26 13.50 20.97
N VAL A 192 10.03 13.17 22.25
CA VAL A 192 9.04 12.15 22.65
C VAL A 192 7.61 12.55 22.24
N PRO A 193 7.07 13.73 22.63
CA PRO A 193 5.78 14.21 22.11
C PRO A 193 5.73 14.32 20.58
N ALA A 194 6.83 14.73 19.93
CA ALA A 194 6.87 14.88 18.48
C ALA A 194 6.70 13.55 17.74
N VAL A 195 7.43 12.50 18.18
CA VAL A 195 7.32 11.15 17.61
C VAL A 195 5.92 10.57 17.83
N LEU A 196 5.34 10.73 19.03
CA LEU A 196 3.98 10.26 19.31
C LEU A 196 2.93 10.94 18.42
N ARG A 197 3.04 12.26 18.19
CA ARG A 197 2.14 12.99 17.27
C ARG A 197 2.23 12.46 15.85
N GLN A 198 3.45 12.23 15.35
CA GLN A 198 3.63 11.74 13.99
C GLN A 198 3.15 10.30 13.83
N LEU A 199 3.39 9.45 14.83
CA LEU A 199 2.88 8.08 14.85
C LEU A 199 1.34 8.08 14.86
N ALA A 200 0.71 8.82 15.77
CA ALA A 200 -0.75 8.90 15.85
C ALA A 200 -1.38 9.42 14.53
N HIS A 201 -0.72 10.38 13.87
CA HIS A 201 -1.15 10.90 12.58
C HIS A 201 -1.11 9.83 11.48
N HIS A 202 0.00 9.09 11.34
CA HIS A 202 0.12 8.06 10.31
C HIS A 202 -0.82 6.86 10.54
N LEU A 203 -1.04 6.49 11.80
CA LEU A 203 -1.93 5.40 12.17
C LEU A 203 -3.42 5.79 12.11
N GLY A 204 -3.74 7.09 11.96
CA GLY A 204 -5.11 7.60 12.06
C GLY A 204 -5.75 7.28 13.42
N GLY A 205 -4.95 7.27 14.49
CA GLY A 205 -5.34 6.71 15.78
C GLY A 205 -4.78 7.48 16.96
N TRP A 206 -4.51 6.75 18.04
CA TRP A 206 -3.95 7.27 19.29
C TRP A 206 -2.66 6.53 19.63
N ALA A 207 -1.65 7.30 20.07
CA ALA A 207 -0.40 6.76 20.56
C ALA A 207 -0.03 7.44 21.89
N ALA A 208 0.44 6.68 22.86
CA ALA A 208 0.82 7.19 24.16
C ALA A 208 2.02 6.46 24.76
N LEU A 209 2.78 7.21 25.55
CA LEU A 209 3.84 6.69 26.39
C LEU A 209 3.31 6.54 27.81
N LEU A 210 3.30 5.31 28.32
CA LEU A 210 2.81 4.97 29.65
C LEU A 210 3.99 4.77 30.61
N GLY A 211 3.96 5.47 31.73
CA GLY A 211 4.95 5.39 32.81
C GLY A 211 4.77 4.16 33.69
N PRO A 212 5.72 3.83 34.60
CA PRO A 212 5.75 2.59 35.39
C PRO A 212 4.52 2.34 36.27
N GLY A 213 3.79 3.39 36.66
CA GLY A 213 2.51 3.27 37.38
C GLY A 213 1.29 2.99 36.48
N GLY A 214 1.47 2.90 35.17
CA GLY A 214 0.39 2.75 34.18
C GLY A 214 -0.25 4.09 33.79
N GLY A 215 0.21 5.19 34.40
CA GLY A 215 -0.20 6.55 34.04
C GLY A 215 0.33 6.96 32.67
N GLU A 216 -0.49 7.68 31.92
CA GLU A 216 -0.12 8.32 30.66
C GLU A 216 0.85 9.48 30.94
N LEU A 217 2.08 9.40 30.43
CA LEU A 217 3.07 10.48 30.51
C LEU A 217 2.85 11.46 29.36
N TYR A 218 2.70 10.92 28.15
CA TYR A 218 2.43 11.67 26.93
C TYR A 218 1.43 10.90 26.08
N GLY A 219 0.54 11.63 25.40
CA GLY A 219 -0.43 11.07 24.47
C GLY A 219 -0.63 11.98 23.28
N ALA A 220 -0.92 11.37 22.12
CA ALA A 220 -1.18 12.09 20.89
C ALA A 220 -2.27 11.40 20.05
N GLY A 221 -2.99 12.20 19.27
CA GLY A 221 -4.14 11.75 18.48
C GLY A 221 -5.46 11.79 19.25
N THR A 222 -6.50 11.19 18.66
CA THR A 222 -7.85 11.20 19.24
C THR A 222 -7.93 10.23 20.41
N ARG A 223 -8.05 10.78 21.64
CA ARG A 223 -8.04 9.96 22.85
C ARG A 223 -9.18 8.94 22.85
N PRO A 224 -8.90 7.63 22.98
CA PRO A 224 -9.92 6.60 22.90
C PRO A 224 -10.79 6.56 24.16
N GLY A 225 -11.97 5.98 24.06
CA GLY A 225 -12.92 5.85 25.17
C GLY A 225 -12.39 4.99 26.35
N PRO A 226 -13.07 5.04 27.52
CA PRO A 226 -12.67 4.29 28.71
C PRO A 226 -12.38 2.79 28.50
N PRO A 227 -13.21 1.99 27.79
CA PRO A 227 -12.97 0.55 27.67
C PRO A 227 -11.67 0.22 26.93
N VAL A 228 -11.33 1.01 25.90
CA VAL A 228 -10.08 0.87 25.14
C VAL A 228 -8.88 1.24 26.00
N ARG A 229 -8.95 2.33 26.78
CA ARG A 229 -7.85 2.71 27.67
C ARG A 229 -7.61 1.68 28.78
N THR A 230 -8.68 1.13 29.35
CA THR A 230 -8.57 0.04 30.34
C THR A 230 -7.91 -1.19 29.73
N ALA A 231 -8.27 -1.58 28.51
CA ALA A 231 -7.65 -2.69 27.81
C ALA A 231 -6.15 -2.43 27.50
N LEU A 232 -5.78 -1.24 27.04
CA LEU A 232 -4.39 -0.84 26.87
C LEU A 232 -3.59 -0.88 28.18
N GLY A 233 -4.21 -0.46 29.30
CA GLY A 233 -3.61 -0.58 30.62
C GLY A 233 -3.29 -2.03 30.99
N ARG A 234 -4.19 -2.98 30.68
CA ARG A 234 -3.93 -4.41 30.87
C ARG A 234 -2.79 -4.91 29.99
N LEU A 235 -2.78 -4.56 28.71
CA LEU A 235 -1.68 -4.92 27.79
C LEU A 235 -0.34 -4.36 28.26
N ALA A 236 -0.32 -3.12 28.77
CA ALA A 236 0.88 -2.51 29.31
C ALA A 236 1.44 -3.27 30.52
N GLN A 237 0.58 -3.87 31.36
CA GLN A 237 1.03 -4.72 32.47
C GLN A 237 1.64 -6.04 31.97
N VAL A 238 1.14 -6.59 30.86
CA VAL A 238 1.66 -7.84 30.28
C VAL A 238 3.08 -7.67 29.74
N VAL A 239 3.36 -6.55 29.08
CA VAL A 239 4.68 -6.30 28.46
C VAL A 239 5.71 -5.73 29.43
N ARG A 240 5.30 -5.37 30.65
CA ARG A 240 6.22 -4.82 31.64
C ARG A 240 7.06 -5.92 32.27
N PRO A 241 8.39 -5.70 32.37
CA PRO A 241 9.19 -6.56 33.22
C PRO A 241 8.74 -6.38 34.68
N LEU A 242 8.33 -7.47 35.33
CA LEU A 242 8.09 -7.45 36.77
C LEU A 242 9.43 -7.16 37.49
N PRO A 243 9.43 -6.36 38.58
CA PRO A 243 10.57 -6.28 39.48
C PRO A 243 10.78 -7.65 40.15
N GLY A 244 11.57 -8.51 39.51
CA GLY A 244 11.87 -9.85 40.00
C GLY A 244 13.21 -9.89 40.72
N ASP A 245 13.25 -10.65 41.81
CA ASP A 245 14.49 -11.06 42.48
C ASP A 245 15.38 -11.82 41.47
N ARG A 246 16.69 -11.57 41.48
CA ARG A 246 17.65 -11.91 40.40
C ARG A 246 17.77 -13.40 40.00
N ALA A 247 16.98 -14.29 40.59
CA ALA A 247 17.14 -15.73 40.52
C ALA A 247 16.21 -16.46 39.52
N GLN A 248 15.10 -15.89 39.06
CA GLN A 248 14.20 -16.52 38.07
C GLN A 248 13.54 -15.45 37.17
N THR A 249 14.25 -14.98 36.16
CA THR A 249 13.70 -14.03 35.19
C THR A 249 12.87 -14.76 34.14
N VAL A 250 11.56 -14.86 34.35
CA VAL A 250 10.62 -15.01 33.22
C VAL A 250 10.70 -13.69 32.45
N GLN A 251 11.29 -13.72 31.25
CA GLN A 251 11.42 -12.54 30.40
C GLN A 251 10.02 -12.12 29.95
N ALA A 252 9.60 -10.90 30.32
CA ALA A 252 8.33 -10.36 29.87
C ALA A 252 8.32 -10.24 28.33
N PRO A 253 7.16 -10.44 27.67
CA PRO A 253 7.05 -10.28 26.24
C PRO A 253 7.33 -8.83 25.83
N SER A 254 8.02 -8.63 24.70
CA SER A 254 8.35 -7.30 24.18
C SER A 254 7.14 -6.56 23.61
N SER A 255 6.07 -7.27 23.28
CA SER A 255 4.83 -6.69 22.80
C SER A 255 3.61 -7.54 23.16
N ALA A 256 2.44 -6.90 23.23
CA ALA A 256 1.15 -7.56 23.41
C ALA A 256 0.08 -6.80 22.63
N THR A 257 -0.91 -7.52 22.10
CA THR A 257 -1.99 -6.93 21.28
C THR A 257 -3.36 -7.44 21.71
N ASP A 258 -4.39 -6.63 21.52
CA ASP A 258 -5.80 -6.98 21.79
C ASP A 258 -6.71 -6.27 20.78
N THR A 259 -7.99 -6.61 20.73
CA THR A 259 -8.99 -5.90 19.94
C THR A 259 -10.24 -5.66 20.79
N VAL A 260 -10.60 -4.40 21.00
CA VAL A 260 -11.73 -4.02 21.88
C VAL A 260 -12.54 -2.91 21.21
N ALA A 261 -13.87 -3.07 21.19
CA ALA A 261 -14.80 -2.08 20.63
C ALA A 261 -14.45 -1.65 19.19
N GLY A 262 -13.98 -2.59 18.36
CA GLY A 262 -13.58 -2.35 16.97
C GLY A 262 -12.22 -1.65 16.81
N ALA A 263 -11.51 -1.34 17.90
CA ALA A 263 -10.16 -0.79 17.85
C ALA A 263 -9.11 -1.89 18.06
N HIS A 264 -8.06 -1.87 17.23
CA HIS A 264 -6.87 -2.69 17.40
C HIS A 264 -5.90 -2.02 18.36
N LEU A 265 -5.50 -2.78 19.37
CA LEU A 265 -4.69 -2.30 20.48
C LEU A 265 -3.33 -3.00 20.46
N ALA A 266 -2.27 -2.25 20.72
CA ALA A 266 -0.93 -2.79 20.87
C ALA A 266 -0.17 -2.07 21.99
N ALA A 267 0.62 -2.83 22.74
CA ALA A 267 1.56 -2.34 23.73
C ALA A 267 2.95 -2.89 23.42
N TYR A 268 3.97 -2.03 23.51
CA TYR A 268 5.37 -2.38 23.27
C TYR A 268 6.21 -1.94 24.47
N ALA A 269 6.99 -2.85 25.03
CA ALA A 269 7.97 -2.51 26.03
C ALA A 269 9.09 -1.70 25.37
N LEU A 270 9.44 -0.55 25.96
CA LEU A 270 10.59 0.22 25.50
C LEU A 270 11.86 -0.33 26.16
N ALA A 271 12.87 -0.57 25.32
CA ALA A 271 14.15 -1.05 25.79
C ALA A 271 14.97 0.10 26.38
N GLY A 272 15.80 -0.20 27.38
CA GLY A 272 16.79 0.74 27.91
C GLY A 272 16.41 1.40 29.22
N SER A 273 15.13 1.54 29.59
CA SER A 273 14.73 2.19 30.84
C SER A 273 15.41 1.57 32.08
N ALA A 274 15.77 2.41 33.06
CA ALA A 274 16.40 1.95 34.29
C ALA A 274 15.51 0.90 35.02
N PRO A 275 16.07 0.02 35.86
CA PRO A 275 15.27 -0.93 36.64
C PRO A 275 14.17 -0.19 37.43
N GLY A 276 12.89 -0.45 37.11
CA GLY A 276 11.74 0.24 37.71
C GLY A 276 11.12 1.36 36.86
N GLU A 277 11.73 1.72 35.73
CA GLU A 277 11.24 2.74 34.80
C GLU A 277 10.58 2.15 33.54
N GLY A 278 9.95 0.96 33.64
CA GLY A 278 9.38 0.26 32.48
C GLY A 278 8.36 1.08 31.69
N LEU A 279 8.84 1.82 30.68
CA LEU A 279 8.03 2.61 29.77
C LEU A 279 7.39 1.70 28.72
N VAL A 280 6.14 2.02 28.38
CA VAL A 280 5.38 1.26 27.39
C VAL A 280 4.81 2.21 26.36
N LEU A 281 5.06 1.93 25.09
CA LEU A 281 4.33 2.55 23.98
C LEU A 281 3.00 1.82 23.83
N ALA A 282 1.90 2.54 24.00
CA ALA A 282 0.54 2.06 23.79
C ALA A 282 -0.06 2.71 22.54
N VAL A 283 -0.69 1.91 21.69
CA VAL A 283 -1.26 2.34 20.41
C VAL A 283 -2.67 1.79 20.27
N ALA A 284 -3.60 2.63 19.78
CA ALA A 284 -4.94 2.25 19.39
C ALA A 284 -5.28 2.81 18.00
N ALA A 285 -5.70 1.95 17.08
CA ALA A 285 -6.08 2.33 15.73
C ALA A 285 -7.34 1.57 15.26
N GLY A 286 -8.09 2.16 14.32
CA GLY A 286 -9.29 1.54 13.76
C GLY A 286 -9.01 0.45 12.71
N ARG A 287 -7.77 0.35 12.22
CA ARG A 287 -7.30 -0.66 11.28
C ARG A 287 -5.88 -1.10 11.66
N ARG A 288 -5.47 -2.30 11.25
CA ARG A 288 -4.10 -2.80 11.37
C ARG A 288 -3.57 -3.23 10.01
N ASP A 289 -2.68 -2.43 9.43
CA ASP A 289 -1.97 -2.72 8.17
C ASP A 289 -0.53 -3.22 8.46
N PRO A 290 0.07 -4.10 7.64
CA PRO A 290 1.53 -4.33 7.63
C PRO A 290 2.38 -3.05 7.73
N ALA A 291 2.01 -1.97 7.04
CA ALA A 291 2.71 -0.69 7.10
C ALA A 291 2.66 -0.05 8.51
N ASP A 292 1.51 -0.13 9.18
CA ASP A 292 1.32 0.41 10.55
C ASP A 292 2.23 -0.29 11.56
N ASN A 293 2.40 -1.61 11.43
CA ASN A 293 3.30 -2.38 12.28
C ASN A 293 4.76 -1.94 12.09
N ALA A 294 5.19 -1.68 10.85
CA ALA A 294 6.53 -1.20 10.56
C ALA A 294 6.80 0.20 11.17
N LEU A 295 5.83 1.12 11.04
CA LEU A 295 5.92 2.45 11.65
C LEU A 295 5.93 2.41 13.17
N THR A 296 5.10 1.55 13.76
CA THR A 296 5.07 1.34 15.21
C THR A 296 6.40 0.76 15.71
N GLY A 297 7.00 -0.17 14.96
CA GLY A 297 8.33 -0.70 15.25
C GLY A 297 9.42 0.39 15.24
N VAL A 298 9.44 1.25 14.22
CA VAL A 298 10.38 2.38 14.16
C VAL A 298 10.18 3.34 15.32
N ALA A 299 8.94 3.72 15.62
CA ALA A 299 8.63 4.58 16.75
C ALA A 299 9.02 3.96 18.10
N THR A 300 8.84 2.64 18.27
CA THR A 300 9.28 1.90 19.46
C THR A 300 10.79 2.02 19.66
N VAL A 301 11.57 1.83 18.59
CA VAL A 301 13.04 1.97 18.64
C VAL A 301 13.44 3.41 18.96
N LEU A 302 12.88 4.39 18.27
CA LEU A 302 13.18 5.81 18.50
C LEU A 302 12.83 6.23 19.93
N LEU A 303 11.66 5.85 20.43
CA LEU A 303 11.26 6.15 21.81
C LEU A 303 12.13 5.42 22.82
N SER A 304 12.53 4.18 22.57
CA SER A 304 13.50 3.47 23.42
C SER A 304 14.83 4.23 23.51
N LEU A 305 15.34 4.73 22.39
CA LEU A 305 16.58 5.53 22.37
C LEU A 305 16.42 6.89 23.06
N LEU A 306 15.28 7.55 22.89
CA LEU A 306 15.00 8.88 23.47
C LEU A 306 14.66 8.84 24.96
N THR A 307 14.16 7.70 25.45
CA THR A 307 13.71 7.52 26.84
C THR A 307 14.61 6.60 27.66
N GLY A 308 15.62 5.99 27.03
CA GLY A 308 16.67 5.30 27.74
C GLY A 308 17.43 6.27 28.66
N PRO A 309 17.94 5.80 29.82
CA PRO A 309 18.78 6.57 30.70
C PRO A 309 20.03 6.95 29.90
N TYR A 310 20.14 8.23 29.55
CA TYR A 310 21.31 8.81 28.92
C TYR A 310 22.55 8.44 29.75
N GLN A 311 23.33 7.45 29.29
CA GLN A 311 24.62 7.13 29.90
C GLN A 311 25.65 8.18 29.44
N GLY A 312 25.53 9.39 29.99
CA GLY A 312 26.53 10.47 29.88
C GLY A 312 26.57 11.20 28.53
N THR A 313 26.94 12.48 28.58
CA THR A 313 27.17 13.35 27.42
C THR A 313 28.11 12.73 26.38
N ALA A 314 29.10 11.95 26.84
CA ALA A 314 30.05 11.26 25.98
C ALA A 314 29.43 10.18 25.06
N ASP A 315 28.31 9.56 25.45
CA ASP A 315 27.65 8.53 24.62
C ASP A 315 26.63 9.14 23.64
N THR A 316 26.10 10.32 23.97
CA THR A 316 25.24 11.10 23.06
C THR A 316 26.04 11.66 21.89
N ASP A 317 27.25 12.17 22.14
CA ASP A 317 28.15 12.63 21.08
C ASP A 317 28.58 11.47 20.18
N ARG A 318 28.84 10.28 20.76
CA ARG A 318 29.15 9.06 20.01
C ARG A 318 27.97 8.50 19.22
N SER A 319 26.77 8.53 19.78
CA SER A 319 25.56 8.12 19.07
C SER A 319 25.22 9.08 17.93
N ALA A 320 25.34 10.39 18.16
CA ALA A 320 25.20 11.41 17.12
C ALA A 320 26.26 11.26 16.02
N ALA A 321 27.48 10.88 16.39
CA ALA A 321 28.55 10.56 15.46
C ALA A 321 28.21 9.34 14.58
N LEU A 322 27.75 8.24 15.19
CA LEU A 322 27.35 7.04 14.46
C LEU A 322 26.16 7.31 13.52
N VAL A 323 25.17 8.08 13.96
CA VAL A 323 24.03 8.48 13.11
C VAL A 323 24.49 9.35 11.94
N ARG A 324 25.40 10.31 12.17
CA ARG A 324 25.95 11.14 11.09
C ARG A 324 26.75 10.32 10.08
N LEU A 325 27.53 9.34 10.54
CA LEU A 325 28.24 8.38 9.67
C LEU A 325 27.26 7.51 8.86
N LEU A 326 26.19 7.01 9.50
CA LEU A 326 25.15 6.22 8.84
C LEU A 326 24.40 7.03 7.76
N LEU A 327 24.25 8.34 7.98
CA LEU A 327 23.65 9.30 7.05
C LEU A 327 24.65 9.86 6.01
N GLY A 328 25.90 9.37 5.98
CA GLY A 328 26.89 9.69 4.95
C GLY A 328 27.82 10.87 5.25
N ALA A 329 27.91 11.35 6.49
CA ALA A 329 28.92 12.34 6.88
C ALA A 329 30.33 11.76 6.78
N ARG A 330 31.32 12.62 6.48
CA ARG A 330 32.72 12.19 6.37
C ARG A 330 33.31 11.92 7.76
N PRO A 331 34.17 10.91 7.92
CA PRO A 331 34.75 10.54 9.23
C PRO A 331 35.48 11.69 9.93
N GLU A 332 36.15 12.56 9.18
CA GLU A 332 36.84 13.75 9.70
C GLU A 332 35.90 14.76 10.38
N ASP A 333 34.68 14.91 9.89
CA ASP A 333 33.68 15.85 10.42
C ASP A 333 33.04 15.33 11.73
N VAL A 334 33.19 14.04 11.98
CA VAL A 334 32.55 13.32 13.08
C VAL A 334 33.54 12.98 14.20
N ALA A 335 34.84 12.92 13.90
CA ALA A 335 35.91 12.59 14.85
C ALA A 335 35.91 13.39 16.18
N PRO A 336 35.57 14.70 16.22
CA PRO A 336 35.54 15.47 17.46
C PRO A 336 34.47 14.97 18.46
N LEU A 337 33.35 14.46 17.95
CA LEU A 337 32.26 13.92 18.76
C LEU A 337 32.60 12.55 19.38
N LEU A 338 33.62 11.87 18.85
CA LEU A 338 34.09 10.58 19.36
C LEU A 338 35.19 10.73 20.43
N THR A 339 35.83 11.90 20.53
CA THR A 339 37.07 12.13 21.28
C THR A 339 36.93 12.97 22.56
N ALA A 340 35.72 13.35 22.98
CA ALA A 340 35.54 14.16 24.19
C ALA A 340 36.13 13.47 25.45
N PRO A 341 36.93 14.17 26.27
CA PRO A 341 37.61 13.57 27.41
C PRO A 341 36.63 13.23 28.54
N THR A 342 36.66 11.98 29.00
CA THR A 342 36.06 11.57 30.27
C THR A 342 36.72 12.37 31.39
N ARG A 343 35.96 13.24 32.06
CA ARG A 343 36.44 14.03 33.21
C ARG A 343 36.94 13.06 34.31
N PRO A 344 38.15 13.22 34.86
CA PRO A 344 38.60 12.37 35.96
C PRO A 344 37.77 12.67 37.22
N ALA A 345 37.48 11.62 37.98
CA ALA A 345 36.92 11.73 39.32
C ALA A 345 37.88 12.54 40.22
N ALA A 346 37.29 13.26 41.17
CA ALA A 346 37.94 14.22 42.03
C ALA A 346 39.22 13.72 42.72
N GLU A 347 40.14 14.66 42.89
CA GLU A 347 41.47 14.57 43.49
C GLU A 347 41.48 13.91 44.88
N THR A 348 42.41 12.97 45.08
CA THR A 348 43.12 12.80 46.35
C THR A 348 44.60 12.69 46.02
N GLY A 349 45.40 13.57 46.65
CA GLY A 349 46.72 14.00 46.18
C GLY A 349 47.83 12.95 46.10
N GLY A 350 48.82 13.27 45.27
CA GLY A 350 50.06 12.55 45.05
C GLY A 350 50.76 13.09 43.80
N GLU A 351 52.08 13.20 43.84
CA GLU A 351 52.94 14.06 43.01
C GLU A 351 52.84 13.88 41.48
N ALA A 352 53.14 14.98 40.78
CA ALA A 352 53.16 15.07 39.32
C ALA A 352 54.34 14.30 38.70
N GLU A 353 54.03 13.28 37.91
CA GLU A 353 54.95 12.72 36.92
C GLU A 353 54.32 12.83 35.52
N ALA A 354 54.95 13.64 34.67
CA ALA A 354 54.54 13.87 33.30
C ALA A 354 54.85 12.62 32.44
N VAL A 355 53.92 11.67 32.39
CA VAL A 355 53.94 10.59 31.40
C VAL A 355 53.15 11.04 30.17
N ALA A 356 53.83 11.12 29.03
CA ALA A 356 53.25 11.38 27.73
C ALA A 356 52.17 10.32 27.41
N ALA A 357 50.90 10.70 27.59
CA ALA A 357 49.76 9.86 27.25
C ALA A 357 49.67 9.71 25.73
N THR A 358 50.18 8.59 25.23
CA THR A 358 49.92 8.13 23.87
C THR A 358 48.42 7.82 23.79
N GLY A 359 47.66 8.71 23.15
CA GLY A 359 46.20 8.58 23.02
C GLY A 359 45.80 7.26 22.32
N PRO A 360 44.59 6.73 22.60
CA PRO A 360 44.14 5.48 22.00
C PRO A 360 43.96 5.65 20.49
N ARG A 361 44.82 4.99 19.71
CA ARG A 361 44.66 4.82 18.26
C ARG A 361 43.57 3.79 18.00
N TRP A 362 42.44 4.21 17.46
CA TRP A 362 41.41 3.30 16.99
C TRP A 362 41.67 2.95 15.52
N ILE A 363 41.58 1.66 15.20
CA ILE A 363 41.64 1.13 13.83
C ILE A 363 40.20 0.73 13.45
N VAL A 364 39.64 1.39 12.44
CA VAL A 364 38.36 0.99 11.85
C VAL A 364 38.61 -0.18 10.92
N VAL A 365 38.13 -1.36 11.28
CA VAL A 365 38.21 -2.56 10.44
C VAL A 365 36.89 -2.75 9.71
N HIS A 366 36.88 -2.52 8.39
CA HIS A 366 35.74 -2.88 7.56
C HIS A 366 35.78 -4.37 7.25
N GLY A 367 34.87 -5.14 7.83
CA GLY A 367 34.65 -6.54 7.45
C GLY A 367 33.86 -6.60 6.15
N HIS A 368 34.50 -6.93 5.04
CA HIS A 368 33.83 -7.23 3.77
C HIS A 368 33.51 -8.74 3.74
N HIS A 369 32.25 -9.10 3.91
CA HIS A 369 31.81 -10.49 3.81
C HIS A 369 31.77 -10.89 2.33
N ARG A 370 32.82 -11.57 1.83
CA ARG A 370 32.73 -12.29 0.56
C ARG A 370 32.00 -13.59 0.81
N GLY A 371 30.77 -13.70 0.29
CA GLY A 371 30.01 -14.94 0.28
C GLY A 371 30.77 -16.04 -0.46
N SER A 372 30.79 -17.23 0.14
CA SER A 372 31.14 -18.49 -0.52
C SER A 372 29.95 -19.04 -1.27
#